data_AF-A0A2M7K542-F1
#
_entry.id   AF-A0A2M7K542-F1
#
_cell.length_a   1.000
_cell.length_b   1.000
_cell.length_c   1.000
_cell.angle_alpha   90.00
_cell.angle_beta   90.00
_cell.angle_gamma   90.00
#
_symmetry.space_group_name_H-M   'P 1'
#
loop_
_entity.id
_entity.type
_entity.pdbx_description
1 polymer ?
#
loop_
_entity_poly.entity_id
_entity_poly.type
_entity_poly.pdbx_seq_one_letter_code
_entity_poly.pdbx_strand_id
1 'polypeptide(L)'
;FELDAKIKMQGNWSKTFPQRGFSIKAKDDYGGYPISYKLFPDKQVTEYKSFNIRAAGNDWNKCHLRDRLNQKTVQQLTHIDIMDGRSCILFINGKYWGVYELREKQDKIDFLEFDGSVIEGTNKAFLDMVGFIKNNNMSDIANYDSVNKMLDIENFADYFIVETYIINVDWLGSYTNNIKYWRTNNPAGKWRYMLWDTDLSLGRSNVAGADTANMLNQAINPPTGNPHSIMLKSLLNNIEFKNYFVDRYCDLLNTIYRPYKFKKKADDFHDEMFAEMARHFQLWGNFDSLPFPWSLYYPYLGLAPDVPYWEANIDTMKMFMDSRPFYAFNQIQNQFSLLKQVNVTLNVSPAGAGKIKLNTIYPDSLPWSGTYFDGVPITMSIIPNQGYRFLYWKSPIIIQTPITNNT
;
A
#
# COMPACT_ATOMS: atom_id res chain seq x y z
N PHE A 1 16.15 19.05 -17.36
CA PHE A 1 15.48 19.18 -18.67
C PHE A 1 14.66 20.46 -18.65
N GLU A 2 14.37 21.02 -19.82
CA GLU A 2 13.44 22.14 -20.03
C GLU A 2 12.32 21.65 -20.95
N LEU A 3 11.08 22.10 -20.73
CA LEU A 3 9.92 21.53 -21.41
C LEU A 3 8.78 22.56 -21.51
N ASP A 4 8.27 22.73 -22.72
CA ASP A 4 6.95 23.32 -22.94
C ASP A 4 5.84 22.32 -22.57
N ALA A 5 5.06 22.65 -21.54
CA ALA A 5 4.07 21.72 -20.99
C ALA A 5 2.70 22.38 -20.75
N LYS A 6 1.66 21.55 -20.80
CA LYS A 6 0.34 21.91 -20.27
C LYS A 6 0.33 21.65 -18.77
N ILE A 7 -0.08 22.65 -18.01
CA ILE A 7 -0.28 22.57 -16.55
C ILE A 7 -1.78 22.62 -16.26
N LYS A 8 -2.26 21.73 -15.40
CA LYS A 8 -3.65 21.72 -14.89
C LYS A 8 -3.64 21.50 -13.38
N MET A 9 -4.48 22.23 -12.64
CA MET A 9 -4.72 21.92 -11.23
C MET A 9 -5.27 20.50 -11.05
N GLN A 10 -4.67 19.73 -10.15
CA GLN A 10 -5.00 18.34 -9.84
C GLN A 10 -5.63 18.23 -8.45
N GLY A 11 -6.31 17.10 -8.20
CA GLY A 11 -7.01 16.81 -6.96
C GLY A 11 -8.52 17.04 -7.08
N ASN A 12 -9.26 16.49 -6.13
CA ASN A 12 -10.67 16.81 -5.94
C ASN A 12 -10.78 17.73 -4.72
N TRP A 13 -10.71 17.14 -3.53
CA TRP A 13 -10.77 17.86 -2.26
C TRP A 13 -9.54 18.72 -1.98
N SER A 14 -8.33 18.24 -2.28
CA SER A 14 -7.08 18.96 -2.02
C SER A 14 -6.96 20.30 -2.77
N LYS A 15 -7.83 20.55 -3.76
CA LYS A 15 -8.00 21.87 -4.39
C LYS A 15 -8.60 22.92 -3.47
N THR A 16 -8.95 22.60 -2.23
CA THR A 16 -9.36 23.59 -1.23
C THR A 16 -8.17 24.18 -0.48
N PHE A 17 -7.04 23.45 -0.34
CA PHE A 17 -5.81 23.92 0.33
C PHE A 17 -4.97 24.89 -0.49
N PRO A 18 -4.46 25.98 0.09
CA PRO A 18 -3.80 27.07 -0.65
C PRO A 18 -2.61 26.59 -1.50
N GLN A 19 -1.88 25.58 -1.04
CA GLN A 19 -0.86 24.89 -1.84
C GLN A 19 -1.52 23.88 -2.80
N ARG A 20 -1.80 24.30 -4.04
CA ARG A 20 -2.45 23.46 -5.06
C ARG A 20 -1.50 22.41 -5.64
N GLY A 21 -2.01 21.22 -5.97
CA GLY A 21 -1.33 20.22 -6.79
C GLY A 21 -1.51 20.46 -8.29
N PHE A 22 -0.58 19.97 -9.10
CA PHE A 22 -0.56 20.16 -10.55
C PHE A 22 -0.37 18.84 -11.31
N SER A 23 -0.96 18.74 -12.49
CA SER A 23 -0.63 17.71 -13.48
C SER A 23 0.11 18.38 -14.62
N ILE A 24 1.27 17.83 -14.98
CA ILE A 24 2.14 18.30 -16.06
C ILE A 24 2.02 17.29 -17.21
N LYS A 25 1.65 17.76 -18.40
CA LYS A 25 1.62 16.94 -19.62
C LYS A 25 2.50 17.59 -20.69
N ALA A 26 3.42 16.83 -21.26
CA ALA A 26 4.15 17.22 -22.46
C ALA A 26 3.14 17.50 -23.60
N LYS A 27 3.40 18.53 -24.40
CA LYS A 27 2.41 19.08 -25.33
C LYS A 27 2.48 18.38 -26.69
N ASP A 28 1.48 17.55 -27.01
CA ASP A 28 1.41 16.86 -28.31
C ASP A 28 1.21 17.87 -29.47
N ASP A 29 0.46 18.96 -29.26
CA ASP A 29 0.03 19.92 -30.31
C ASP A 29 1.17 20.78 -30.92
N TYR A 30 2.39 20.71 -30.41
CA TYR A 30 3.56 21.49 -30.88
C TYR A 30 4.80 20.62 -31.12
N GLY A 31 4.60 19.30 -31.33
CA GLY A 31 5.71 18.36 -31.52
C GLY A 31 6.46 18.02 -30.23
N GLY A 32 5.81 18.14 -29.06
CA GLY A 32 6.44 17.89 -27.77
C GLY A 32 6.95 16.47 -27.65
N TYR A 33 8.29 16.36 -27.62
CA TYR A 33 8.98 15.13 -27.33
C TYR A 33 8.64 14.64 -25.91
N PRO A 34 8.69 13.32 -25.66
CA PRO A 34 8.59 12.80 -24.31
C PRO A 34 9.65 13.46 -23.41
N ILE A 35 9.37 13.50 -22.11
CA ILE A 35 10.33 13.95 -21.10
C ILE A 35 11.42 12.89 -21.00
N SER A 36 12.51 13.03 -21.75
CA SER A 36 13.67 12.14 -21.71
C SER A 36 14.57 12.48 -20.50
N TYR A 37 14.04 12.23 -19.32
CA TYR A 37 14.73 12.36 -18.04
C TYR A 37 14.18 11.35 -17.05
N LYS A 38 15.06 10.70 -16.29
CA LYS A 38 14.69 9.70 -15.29
C LYS A 38 14.05 10.36 -14.05
N LEU A 39 12.75 10.66 -14.15
CA LEU A 39 11.98 11.28 -13.06
C LEU A 39 11.94 10.39 -11.81
N PHE A 40 11.85 9.07 -11.98
CA PHE A 40 11.77 8.10 -10.88
C PHE A 40 12.97 7.14 -10.94
N PRO A 41 14.03 7.37 -10.13
CA PRO A 41 15.28 6.61 -10.20
C PRO A 41 15.15 5.09 -10.03
N ASP A 42 14.14 4.64 -9.29
CA ASP A 42 13.90 3.22 -8.98
C ASP A 42 13.15 2.47 -10.09
N LYS A 43 12.75 3.17 -11.16
CA LYS A 43 12.12 2.59 -12.35
C LYS A 43 13.13 2.48 -13.50
N GLN A 44 12.90 1.53 -14.40
CA GLN A 44 13.66 1.42 -15.64
C GLN A 44 13.18 2.40 -16.72
N VAL A 45 12.01 3.01 -16.54
CA VAL A 45 11.43 3.99 -17.46
C VAL A 45 12.29 5.27 -17.46
N THR A 46 12.65 5.75 -18.65
CA THR A 46 13.48 6.96 -18.86
C THR A 46 12.75 8.08 -19.59
N GLU A 47 11.54 7.80 -20.10
CA GLU A 47 10.74 8.73 -20.89
C GLU A 47 9.32 8.82 -20.35
N TYR A 48 8.80 10.04 -20.21
CA TYR A 48 7.48 10.28 -19.64
C TYR A 48 6.68 11.28 -20.47
N LYS A 49 5.38 11.01 -20.69
CA LYS A 49 4.47 11.99 -21.31
C LYS A 49 3.85 12.94 -20.28
N SER A 50 3.78 12.51 -19.03
CA SER A 50 3.17 13.29 -17.96
C SER A 50 3.58 12.81 -16.58
N PHE A 51 3.46 13.69 -15.60
CA PHE A 51 3.63 13.40 -14.18
C PHE A 51 2.77 14.36 -13.37
N ASN A 52 2.58 14.06 -12.09
CA ASN A 52 1.88 14.95 -11.16
C ASN A 52 2.88 15.59 -10.19
N ILE A 53 2.56 16.78 -9.71
CA ILE A 53 3.21 17.49 -8.62
C ILE A 53 2.17 17.56 -7.49
N ARG A 54 2.31 16.73 -6.46
CA ARG A 54 1.34 16.58 -5.36
C ARG A 54 1.81 17.36 -4.13
N ALA A 55 0.88 18.08 -3.49
CA ALA A 55 1.07 18.76 -2.21
C ALA A 55 0.57 17.88 -1.04
N ALA A 56 0.97 16.60 -1.03
CA ALA A 56 0.57 15.59 -0.03
C ALA A 56 -0.95 15.31 0.15
N GLY A 57 -1.82 15.83 -0.71
CA GLY A 57 -3.25 15.48 -0.68
C GLY A 57 -3.94 15.99 0.58
N ASN A 58 -4.65 15.12 1.30
CA ASN A 58 -5.17 15.47 2.62
C ASN A 58 -4.04 15.57 3.66
N ASP A 59 -2.93 14.85 3.51
CA ASP A 59 -1.78 14.97 4.42
C ASP A 59 -0.98 16.27 4.26
N TRP A 60 -1.49 17.21 3.43
CA TRP A 60 -1.01 18.58 3.34
C TRP A 60 -0.84 19.18 4.73
N ASN A 61 0.35 19.74 4.97
CA ASN A 61 0.79 20.33 6.23
C ASN A 61 0.54 19.50 7.49
N LYS A 62 0.35 18.19 7.42
CA LYS A 62 0.29 17.33 8.62
C LYS A 62 1.59 16.58 8.80
N CYS A 63 1.76 15.40 8.21
CA CYS A 63 3.10 14.80 8.05
C CYS A 63 3.69 15.09 6.66
N HIS A 64 2.85 15.43 5.68
CA HIS A 64 3.23 15.73 4.31
C HIS A 64 3.96 14.56 3.58
N LEU A 65 3.77 13.31 4.03
CA LEU A 65 4.55 12.15 3.54
C LEU A 65 3.78 10.82 3.48
N ARG A 66 2.60 10.70 4.08
CA ARG A 66 1.91 9.40 4.31
C ARG A 66 1.73 8.57 3.04
N ASP A 67 1.18 9.16 1.98
CA ASP A 67 0.91 8.43 0.75
C ASP A 67 2.21 7.91 0.10
N ARG A 68 3.25 8.76 0.04
CA ARG A 68 4.55 8.36 -0.50
C ARG A 68 5.20 7.27 0.35
N LEU A 69 5.11 7.39 1.67
CA LEU A 69 5.60 6.38 2.60
C LEU A 69 4.93 5.02 2.36
N ASN A 70 3.60 4.96 2.24
CA ASN A 70 2.87 3.72 1.95
C ASN A 70 3.30 3.10 0.62
N GLN A 71 3.32 3.90 -0.44
CA GLN A 71 3.70 3.48 -1.79
C GLN A 71 5.13 2.93 -1.82
N LYS A 72 6.07 3.62 -1.19
CA LYS A 72 7.47 3.19 -1.11
C LYS A 72 7.66 1.99 -0.21
N THR A 73 6.88 1.84 0.86
CA THR A 73 6.98 0.71 1.81
C THR A 73 6.69 -0.62 1.13
N VAL A 74 5.75 -0.65 0.20
CA VAL A 74 5.33 -1.86 -0.50
C VAL A 74 6.08 -2.10 -1.82
N GLN A 75 6.74 -1.07 -2.36
CA GLN A 75 7.51 -1.15 -3.60
C GLN A 75 8.52 -2.30 -3.59
N GLN A 76 8.48 -3.16 -4.63
CA GLN A 76 9.37 -4.33 -4.84
C GLN A 76 9.31 -5.42 -3.76
N LEU A 77 8.47 -5.27 -2.73
CA LEU A 77 8.30 -6.21 -1.63
C LEU A 77 6.90 -6.85 -1.64
N THR A 78 5.99 -6.27 -2.43
CA THR A 78 4.66 -6.79 -2.72
C THR A 78 4.40 -6.88 -4.22
N HIS A 79 3.30 -7.55 -4.57
CA HIS A 79 2.80 -7.66 -5.94
C HIS A 79 1.92 -6.46 -6.34
N ILE A 80 1.77 -5.46 -5.47
CA ILE A 80 0.93 -4.28 -5.71
C ILE A 80 1.60 -3.35 -6.71
N ASP A 81 0.83 -2.86 -7.67
CA ASP A 81 1.30 -1.80 -8.54
C ASP A 81 1.29 -0.47 -7.78
N ILE A 82 2.41 0.24 -7.78
CA ILE A 82 2.57 1.51 -7.08
C ILE A 82 2.74 2.67 -8.05
N MET A 83 2.48 3.86 -7.56
CA MET A 83 2.85 5.11 -8.20
C MET A 83 4.15 5.61 -7.59
N ASP A 84 5.25 5.59 -8.34
CA ASP A 84 6.52 6.04 -7.78
C ASP A 84 6.54 7.57 -7.58
N GLY A 85 7.36 8.05 -6.65
CA GLY A 85 7.49 9.47 -6.37
C GLY A 85 8.70 9.87 -5.56
N ARG A 86 9.01 11.17 -5.60
CA ARG A 86 10.18 11.80 -4.97
C ARG A 86 9.87 13.23 -4.55
N SER A 87 10.51 13.74 -3.49
CA SER A 87 10.34 15.13 -3.11
C SER A 87 10.89 16.06 -4.18
N CYS A 88 10.27 17.23 -4.27
CA CYS A 88 10.77 18.35 -5.03
C CYS A 88 10.40 19.66 -4.34
N ILE A 89 11.10 20.71 -4.74
CA ILE A 89 10.74 22.07 -4.40
C ILE A 89 10.14 22.70 -5.66
N LEU A 90 8.98 23.33 -5.52
CA LEU A 90 8.36 24.04 -6.64
C LEU A 90 8.68 25.52 -6.58
N PHE A 91 9.01 26.10 -7.73
CA PHE A 91 9.04 27.54 -7.94
C PHE A 91 8.05 27.90 -9.05
N ILE A 92 7.23 28.94 -8.84
CA ILE A 92 6.28 29.47 -9.83
C ILE A 92 6.69 30.91 -10.13
N ASN A 93 6.99 31.20 -11.41
CA ASN A 93 7.50 32.51 -11.83
C ASN A 93 8.71 32.99 -11.00
N GLY A 94 9.63 32.08 -10.69
CA GLY A 94 10.82 32.35 -9.86
C GLY A 94 10.57 32.45 -8.35
N LYS A 95 9.32 32.37 -7.89
CA LYS A 95 8.98 32.44 -6.46
C LYS A 95 8.85 31.05 -5.86
N TYR A 96 9.46 30.83 -4.70
CA TYR A 96 9.30 29.58 -3.95
C TYR A 96 7.83 29.32 -3.64
N TRP A 97 7.43 28.06 -3.77
CA TRP A 97 6.05 27.63 -3.60
C TRP A 97 5.89 26.44 -2.65
N GLY A 98 6.95 26.05 -1.93
CA GLY A 98 6.88 24.97 -0.95
C GLY A 98 7.51 23.66 -1.41
N VAL A 99 7.53 22.73 -0.46
CA VAL A 99 7.85 21.32 -0.66
C VAL A 99 6.66 20.61 -1.30
N TYR A 100 6.96 19.77 -2.29
CA TYR A 100 6.02 18.99 -3.09
C TYR A 100 6.59 17.60 -3.33
N GLU A 101 5.79 16.76 -3.98
CA GLU A 101 6.22 15.47 -4.49
C GLU A 101 5.96 15.36 -6.00
N LEU A 102 6.96 14.92 -6.77
CA LEU A 102 6.73 14.37 -8.10
C LEU A 102 6.13 12.98 -8.00
N ARG A 103 5.03 12.73 -8.71
CA ARG A 103 4.29 11.45 -8.66
C ARG A 103 4.04 10.91 -10.07
N GLU A 104 4.30 9.62 -10.25
CA GLU A 104 4.02 8.88 -11.48
C GLU A 104 2.55 8.97 -11.85
N LYS A 105 2.27 9.13 -13.15
CA LYS A 105 0.93 9.08 -13.70
C LYS A 105 0.79 7.82 -14.55
N GLN A 106 -0.35 7.15 -14.41
CA GLN A 106 -0.59 5.87 -15.05
C GLN A 106 -1.18 6.10 -16.43
N ASP A 107 -0.73 5.28 -17.38
CA ASP A 107 -1.22 5.21 -18.75
C ASP A 107 -1.53 3.73 -19.00
N LYS A 108 -2.81 3.36 -19.01
CA LYS A 108 -3.30 1.98 -18.87
C LYS A 108 -4.54 1.78 -19.73
N ILE A 109 -4.67 0.59 -20.34
CA ILE A 109 -5.65 0.34 -21.40
C ILE A 109 -7.08 0.14 -20.84
N ASP A 110 -7.34 -0.98 -20.16
CA ASP A 110 -8.56 -1.14 -19.38
C ASP A 110 -8.23 -0.65 -17.96
N PHE A 111 -8.66 0.57 -17.62
CA PHE A 111 -8.34 1.24 -16.36
C PHE A 111 -9.61 1.71 -15.67
N LEU A 112 -9.84 1.20 -14.46
CA LEU A 112 -11.07 1.38 -13.71
C LEU A 112 -10.81 1.99 -12.34
N GLU A 113 -11.82 2.68 -11.83
CA GLU A 113 -11.88 3.17 -10.46
C GLU A 113 -13.19 2.80 -9.78
N PHE A 114 -13.20 2.89 -8.45
CA PHE A 114 -14.36 2.56 -7.61
C PHE A 114 -14.93 1.17 -7.98
N ASP A 115 -16.25 1.03 -7.98
CA ASP A 115 -16.95 -0.22 -8.24
C ASP A 115 -17.03 -0.62 -9.73
N GLY A 116 -16.14 -0.11 -10.59
CA GLY A 116 -16.09 -0.44 -12.02
C GLY A 116 -16.34 0.74 -12.94
N SER A 117 -16.20 1.97 -12.44
CA SER A 117 -16.24 3.18 -13.25
C SER A 117 -15.06 3.21 -14.22
N VAL A 118 -15.34 3.50 -15.49
CA VAL A 118 -14.35 3.46 -16.55
C VAL A 118 -13.56 4.77 -16.60
N ILE A 119 -12.24 4.68 -16.42
CA ILE A 119 -11.29 5.75 -16.74
C ILE A 119 -10.84 5.60 -18.19
N GLU A 120 -10.46 4.38 -18.59
CA GLU A 120 -10.06 4.02 -19.95
C GLU A 120 -10.52 2.60 -20.29
N GLY A 121 -10.78 2.32 -21.57
CA GLY A 121 -11.16 0.99 -22.05
C GLY A 121 -12.60 0.60 -21.70
N THR A 122 -12.78 -0.60 -21.14
CA THR A 122 -14.10 -1.16 -20.80
C THR A 122 -14.09 -1.88 -19.45
N ASN A 123 -15.23 -1.90 -18.75
CA ASN A 123 -15.42 -2.66 -17.51
C ASN A 123 -16.03 -4.06 -17.71
N LYS A 124 -16.35 -4.46 -18.94
CA LYS A 124 -17.07 -5.72 -19.20
C LYS A 124 -16.38 -6.94 -18.57
N ALA A 125 -15.09 -7.10 -18.81
CA ALA A 125 -14.33 -8.24 -18.27
C ALA A 125 -14.22 -8.21 -16.74
N PHE A 126 -14.28 -7.03 -16.12
CA PHE A 126 -14.33 -6.92 -14.65
C PHE A 126 -15.70 -7.38 -14.12
N LEU A 127 -16.79 -6.90 -14.72
CA LEU A 127 -18.14 -7.29 -14.32
C LEU A 127 -18.39 -8.79 -14.54
N ASP A 128 -17.90 -9.35 -15.65
CA ASP A 128 -17.98 -10.79 -15.93
C ASP A 128 -17.21 -11.61 -14.87
N MET A 129 -16.00 -11.17 -14.47
CA MET A 129 -15.20 -11.80 -13.41
C MET A 129 -15.89 -11.72 -12.03
N VAL A 130 -16.40 -10.55 -11.65
CA VAL A 130 -17.15 -10.36 -10.39
C VAL A 130 -18.39 -11.26 -10.38
N GLY A 131 -19.12 -11.33 -11.49
CA GLY A 131 -20.27 -12.21 -11.66
C GLY A 131 -19.90 -13.69 -11.51
N PHE A 132 -18.80 -14.12 -12.13
CA PHE A 132 -18.30 -15.49 -12.00
C PHE A 132 -17.95 -15.83 -10.55
N ILE A 133 -17.18 -14.98 -9.86
CA ILE A 133 -16.77 -15.19 -8.46
C ILE A 133 -17.98 -15.21 -7.52
N LYS A 134 -18.97 -14.34 -7.75
CA LYS A 134 -20.17 -14.25 -6.93
C LYS A 134 -21.07 -15.48 -7.07
N ASN A 135 -21.19 -16.02 -8.28
CA ASN A 135 -22.19 -17.04 -8.61
C ASN A 135 -21.64 -18.48 -8.60
N ASN A 136 -20.34 -18.67 -8.32
CA ASN A 136 -19.71 -19.98 -8.26
C ASN A 136 -19.07 -20.22 -6.89
N ASN A 137 -18.97 -21.49 -6.49
CA ASN A 137 -18.31 -21.86 -5.24
C ASN A 137 -16.79 -21.78 -5.38
N MET A 138 -16.16 -20.81 -4.73
CA MET A 138 -14.70 -20.64 -4.77
C MET A 138 -13.93 -21.71 -3.97
N SER A 139 -14.58 -22.49 -3.11
CA SER A 139 -13.96 -23.68 -2.50
C SER A 139 -13.70 -24.81 -3.50
N ASP A 140 -14.31 -24.75 -4.70
CA ASP A 140 -14.00 -25.65 -5.81
C ASP A 140 -12.74 -25.16 -6.55
N ILE A 141 -11.75 -26.05 -6.67
CA ILE A 141 -10.46 -25.74 -7.30
C ILE A 141 -10.60 -25.33 -8.77
N ALA A 142 -11.55 -25.90 -9.52
CA ALA A 142 -11.73 -25.56 -10.94
C ALA A 142 -12.26 -24.13 -11.12
N ASN A 143 -13.14 -23.69 -10.20
CA ASN A 143 -13.62 -22.31 -10.18
C ASN A 143 -12.50 -21.36 -9.76
N TYR A 144 -11.75 -21.72 -8.71
CA TYR A 144 -10.61 -20.92 -8.25
C TYR A 144 -9.53 -20.75 -9.33
N ASP A 145 -9.17 -21.82 -10.02
CA ASP A 145 -8.23 -21.80 -11.15
C ASP A 145 -8.72 -20.93 -12.31
N SER A 146 -10.04 -20.90 -12.54
CA SER A 146 -10.64 -20.01 -13.53
C SER A 146 -10.48 -18.54 -13.13
N VAL A 147 -10.67 -18.22 -11.84
CA VAL A 147 -10.45 -16.86 -11.33
C VAL A 147 -8.97 -16.48 -11.38
N ASN A 148 -8.05 -17.39 -11.09
CA ASN A 148 -6.62 -17.13 -11.16
C ASN A 148 -6.16 -16.77 -12.61
N LYS A 149 -6.94 -17.10 -13.64
CA LYS A 149 -6.68 -16.63 -15.03
C LYS A 149 -7.19 -15.20 -15.29
N MET A 150 -8.10 -14.69 -14.47
CA MET A 150 -8.75 -13.38 -14.64
C MET A 150 -8.24 -12.33 -13.65
N LEU A 151 -7.87 -12.74 -12.44
CA LEU A 151 -7.41 -11.90 -11.34
C LEU A 151 -6.02 -12.33 -10.90
N ASP A 152 -5.14 -11.37 -10.70
CA ASP A 152 -3.84 -11.61 -10.09
C ASP A 152 -4.04 -11.77 -8.58
N ILE A 153 -4.02 -13.02 -8.12
CA ILE A 153 -4.40 -13.40 -6.75
C ILE A 153 -3.42 -12.85 -5.73
N GLU A 154 -2.13 -12.91 -6.02
CA GLU A 154 -1.08 -12.42 -5.14
C GLU A 154 -1.13 -10.89 -5.01
N ASN A 155 -1.35 -10.18 -6.13
CA ASN A 155 -1.59 -8.74 -6.12
C ASN A 155 -2.86 -8.36 -5.34
N PHE A 156 -3.96 -9.09 -5.54
CA PHE A 156 -5.21 -8.84 -4.85
C PHE A 156 -5.09 -9.04 -3.33
N ALA A 157 -4.44 -10.13 -2.91
CA ALA A 157 -4.17 -10.38 -1.49
C ALA A 157 -3.31 -9.27 -0.89
N ASP A 158 -2.19 -8.92 -1.54
CA ASP A 158 -1.31 -7.85 -1.05
C ASP A 158 -2.04 -6.51 -0.95
N TYR A 159 -2.87 -6.16 -1.94
CA TYR A 159 -3.65 -4.91 -1.93
C TYR A 159 -4.55 -4.80 -0.69
N PHE A 160 -5.35 -5.84 -0.41
CA PHE A 160 -6.23 -5.86 0.75
C PHE A 160 -5.46 -5.91 2.08
N ILE A 161 -4.36 -6.66 2.14
CA ILE A 161 -3.49 -6.68 3.34
C ILE A 161 -2.97 -5.27 3.63
N VAL A 162 -2.46 -4.58 2.62
CA VAL A 162 -1.88 -3.25 2.78
C VAL A 162 -2.94 -2.22 3.20
N GLU A 163 -4.06 -2.11 2.47
CA GLU A 163 -5.12 -1.15 2.79
C GLU A 163 -5.71 -1.35 4.20
N THR A 164 -5.90 -2.61 4.61
CA THR A 164 -6.41 -2.94 5.96
C THR A 164 -5.37 -2.76 7.06
N TYR A 165 -4.08 -2.91 6.75
CA TYR A 165 -3.01 -2.67 7.71
C TYR A 165 -2.81 -1.19 7.98
N ILE A 166 -2.67 -0.38 6.92
CA ILE A 166 -2.44 1.06 7.02
C ILE A 166 -3.66 1.83 7.53
N ILE A 167 -4.84 1.20 7.49
CA ILE A 167 -6.13 1.77 7.88
C ILE A 167 -6.44 3.01 7.02
N ASN A 168 -6.62 2.80 5.71
CA ASN A 168 -7.07 3.86 4.81
C ASN A 168 -8.57 4.11 5.01
N VAL A 169 -8.92 5.13 5.79
CA VAL A 169 -10.33 5.36 6.19
C VAL A 169 -11.23 5.87 5.05
N ASP A 170 -10.63 6.26 3.93
CA ASP A 170 -11.33 6.78 2.75
C ASP A 170 -11.29 5.78 1.57
N TRP A 171 -11.21 4.49 1.88
CA TRP A 171 -11.09 3.41 0.90
C TRP A 171 -12.40 2.64 0.70
N LEU A 172 -12.70 1.68 1.58
CA LEU A 172 -13.77 0.71 1.37
C LEU A 172 -14.60 0.52 2.63
N GLY A 173 -15.89 0.86 2.60
CA GLY A 173 -16.79 0.75 3.75
C GLY A 173 -18.25 1.02 3.40
N SER A 174 -18.85 2.07 3.98
CA SER A 174 -20.20 2.54 3.61
C SER A 174 -20.28 3.11 2.19
N TYR A 175 -19.13 3.33 1.57
CA TYR A 175 -18.95 3.72 0.17
C TYR A 175 -17.61 3.14 -0.32
N THR A 176 -17.41 3.16 -1.62
CA THR A 176 -16.14 2.80 -2.27
C THR A 176 -15.46 4.07 -2.76
N ASN A 177 -14.21 4.26 -2.39
CA ASN A 177 -13.36 5.36 -2.80
C ASN A 177 -11.89 4.90 -2.88
N ASN A 178 -11.00 5.69 -3.47
CA ASN A 178 -9.55 5.43 -3.55
C ASN A 178 -9.14 4.03 -4.06
N ILE A 179 -9.97 3.40 -4.89
CA ILE A 179 -9.68 2.12 -5.55
C ILE A 179 -9.36 2.36 -7.01
N LYS A 180 -8.24 1.81 -7.48
CA LYS A 180 -7.88 1.74 -8.90
C LYS A 180 -7.28 0.40 -9.27
N TYR A 181 -7.63 -0.07 -10.46
CA TYR A 181 -7.20 -1.36 -10.98
C TYR A 181 -7.25 -1.36 -12.50
N TRP A 182 -6.43 -2.19 -13.10
CA TRP A 182 -6.24 -2.21 -14.53
C TRP A 182 -5.95 -3.62 -15.04
N ARG A 183 -6.06 -3.80 -16.35
CA ARG A 183 -5.50 -4.96 -17.05
C ARG A 183 -5.02 -4.59 -18.46
N THR A 184 -4.16 -5.41 -19.04
CA THR A 184 -3.96 -5.40 -20.50
C THR A 184 -5.14 -6.06 -21.18
N ASN A 185 -5.47 -5.62 -22.39
CA ASN A 185 -6.53 -6.24 -23.21
C ASN A 185 -6.02 -6.83 -24.53
N ASN A 186 -4.76 -6.59 -24.91
CA ASN A 186 -4.12 -7.19 -26.07
C ASN A 186 -2.63 -7.54 -25.82
N PRO A 187 -2.30 -8.79 -25.48
CA PRO A 187 -3.22 -9.85 -25.08
C PRO A 187 -3.93 -9.53 -23.75
N ALA A 188 -5.07 -10.16 -23.51
CA ALA A 188 -5.81 -10.00 -22.26
C ALA A 188 -4.98 -10.51 -21.07
N GLY A 189 -4.71 -9.64 -20.13
CA GLY A 189 -4.01 -9.94 -18.88
C GLY A 189 -4.97 -10.08 -17.70
N LYS A 190 -4.41 -10.43 -16.55
CA LYS A 190 -5.13 -10.46 -15.27
C LYS A 190 -5.43 -9.04 -14.78
N TRP A 191 -6.55 -8.87 -14.08
CA TRP A 191 -6.82 -7.65 -13.31
C TRP A 191 -5.82 -7.51 -12.18
N ARG A 192 -5.28 -6.30 -12.03
CA ARG A 192 -4.31 -5.92 -11.00
C ARG A 192 -4.73 -4.62 -10.34
N TYR A 193 -4.70 -4.61 -9.03
CA TYR A 193 -4.92 -3.45 -8.18
C TYR A 193 -3.64 -2.66 -8.01
N MET A 194 -3.82 -1.36 -7.87
CA MET A 194 -2.76 -0.43 -7.58
C MET A 194 -3.08 0.38 -6.34
N LEU A 195 -2.04 0.73 -5.58
CA LEU A 195 -2.22 1.58 -4.42
C LEU A 195 -2.50 3.02 -4.88
N TRP A 196 -3.55 3.64 -4.33
CA TRP A 196 -4.00 4.96 -4.76
C TRP A 196 -4.51 5.76 -3.57
N ASP A 197 -4.02 7.00 -3.42
CA ASP A 197 -4.53 8.01 -2.49
C ASP A 197 -4.72 7.47 -1.06
N THR A 198 -3.59 7.20 -0.42
CA THR A 198 -3.52 6.60 0.92
C THR A 198 -3.16 7.63 1.98
N ASP A 199 -3.31 8.93 1.71
CA ASP A 199 -2.93 9.95 2.67
C ASP A 199 -3.82 9.96 3.92
N LEU A 200 -5.06 9.49 3.84
CA LEU A 200 -5.98 9.27 4.98
C LEU A 200 -5.74 7.94 5.72
N SER A 201 -4.48 7.63 6.01
CA SER A 201 -4.07 6.39 6.70
C SER A 201 -3.07 6.66 7.84
N LEU A 202 -2.54 5.61 8.48
CA LEU A 202 -1.50 5.69 9.51
C LEU A 202 -1.87 6.67 10.64
N GLY A 203 -3.10 6.53 11.15
CA GLY A 203 -3.63 7.36 12.23
C GLY A 203 -3.87 8.83 11.87
N ARG A 204 -4.01 9.19 10.57
CA ARG A 204 -4.21 10.60 10.17
C ARG A 204 -5.53 11.22 10.68
N SER A 205 -6.53 10.43 11.05
CA SER A 205 -7.75 10.95 11.65
C SER A 205 -7.48 11.26 13.13
N ASN A 206 -7.91 12.44 13.60
CA ASN A 206 -7.87 12.80 15.03
C ASN A 206 -8.89 11.97 15.87
N VAL A 207 -9.07 10.70 15.50
CA VAL A 207 -10.01 9.75 16.11
C VAL A 207 -9.20 8.83 17.00
N ALA A 208 -9.45 8.92 18.31
CA ALA A 208 -8.87 7.99 19.27
C ALA A 208 -9.15 6.53 18.84
N GLY A 209 -8.13 5.67 18.90
CA GLY A 209 -8.24 4.27 18.55
C GLY A 209 -8.17 3.98 17.04
N ALA A 210 -7.65 4.89 16.21
CA ALA A 210 -7.46 4.65 14.79
C ALA A 210 -6.62 3.39 14.49
N ASP A 211 -5.67 3.03 15.35
CA ASP A 211 -4.87 1.79 15.30
C ASP A 211 -5.65 0.52 15.66
N THR A 212 -6.77 0.67 16.39
CA THR A 212 -7.66 -0.42 16.81
C THR A 212 -8.75 -0.76 15.78
N ALA A 213 -8.96 0.11 14.78
CA ALA A 213 -10.03 -0.09 13.79
C ALA A 213 -9.84 -1.40 13.03
N ASN A 214 -10.92 -2.18 12.87
CA ASN A 214 -10.89 -3.48 12.22
C ASN A 214 -11.29 -3.37 10.75
N MET A 215 -10.40 -2.80 9.94
CA MET A 215 -10.61 -2.66 8.50
C MET A 215 -10.65 -4.00 7.78
N LEU A 216 -10.03 -5.06 8.32
CA LEU A 216 -10.14 -6.40 7.75
C LEU A 216 -11.59 -6.91 7.80
N ASN A 217 -12.25 -6.79 8.95
CA ASN A 217 -13.67 -7.14 9.04
C ASN A 217 -14.53 -6.25 8.14
N GLN A 218 -14.24 -4.94 8.05
CA GLN A 218 -14.97 -4.03 7.17
C GLN A 218 -14.80 -4.42 5.68
N ALA A 219 -13.59 -4.80 5.26
CA ALA A 219 -13.32 -5.22 3.89
C ALA A 219 -14.06 -6.52 3.53
N ILE A 220 -14.22 -7.46 4.47
CA ILE A 220 -14.94 -8.73 4.27
C ILE A 220 -16.47 -8.53 4.38
N ASN A 221 -16.91 -7.70 5.33
CA ASN A 221 -18.31 -7.46 5.68
C ASN A 221 -18.59 -5.95 5.69
N PRO A 222 -18.60 -5.29 4.51
CA PRO A 222 -18.79 -3.85 4.44
C PRO A 222 -20.24 -3.48 4.81
N PRO A 223 -20.48 -2.29 5.39
CA PRO A 223 -21.82 -1.77 5.61
C PRO A 223 -22.65 -1.64 4.32
N THR A 224 -21.98 -1.46 3.18
CA THR A 224 -22.62 -1.39 1.86
C THR A 224 -21.93 -2.33 0.89
N GLY A 225 -22.72 -3.17 0.22
CA GLY A 225 -22.21 -4.18 -0.71
C GLY A 225 -21.50 -3.56 -1.90
N ASN A 226 -20.32 -4.08 -2.23
CA ASN A 226 -19.48 -3.64 -3.33
C ASN A 226 -18.78 -4.86 -3.98
N PRO A 227 -18.34 -4.78 -5.25
CA PRO A 227 -17.71 -5.91 -5.96
C PRO A 227 -16.43 -6.40 -5.29
N HIS A 228 -15.64 -5.51 -4.68
CA HIS A 228 -14.33 -5.83 -4.12
C HIS A 228 -14.44 -6.71 -2.87
N SER A 229 -15.33 -6.35 -1.94
CA SER A 229 -15.67 -7.14 -0.76
C SER A 229 -16.32 -8.47 -1.12
N ILE A 230 -17.17 -8.50 -2.16
CA ILE A 230 -17.75 -9.76 -2.66
C ILE A 230 -16.63 -10.70 -3.12
N MET A 231 -15.69 -10.21 -3.93
CA MET A 231 -14.56 -11.02 -4.39
C MET A 231 -13.69 -11.50 -3.23
N LEU A 232 -13.30 -10.63 -2.30
CA LEU A 232 -12.51 -11.02 -1.14
C LEU A 232 -13.23 -12.10 -0.31
N LYS A 233 -14.50 -11.86 0.04
CA LYS A 233 -15.29 -12.79 0.85
C LYS A 233 -15.47 -14.14 0.17
N SER A 234 -15.74 -14.15 -1.14
CA SER A 234 -15.86 -15.39 -1.90
C SER A 234 -14.53 -16.14 -1.96
N LEU A 235 -13.41 -15.46 -2.27
CA LEU A 235 -12.10 -16.08 -2.37
C LEU A 235 -11.61 -16.66 -1.02
N LEU A 236 -11.95 -16.02 0.10
CA LEU A 236 -11.63 -16.52 1.45
C LEU A 236 -12.33 -17.85 1.81
N ASN A 237 -13.32 -18.31 1.02
CA ASN A 237 -13.89 -19.65 1.16
C ASN A 237 -12.98 -20.74 0.57
N ASN A 238 -12.01 -20.37 -0.28
CA ASN A 238 -10.98 -21.29 -0.74
C ASN A 238 -9.88 -21.43 0.33
N ILE A 239 -9.58 -22.65 0.74
CA ILE A 239 -8.62 -22.90 1.83
C ILE A 239 -7.19 -22.49 1.45
N GLU A 240 -6.79 -22.65 0.19
CA GLU A 240 -5.46 -22.27 -0.28
C GLU A 240 -5.31 -20.76 -0.28
N PHE A 241 -6.29 -20.02 -0.81
CA PHE A 241 -6.29 -18.55 -0.76
C PHE A 241 -6.34 -18.03 0.67
N LYS A 242 -7.18 -18.62 1.54
CA LYS A 242 -7.28 -18.20 2.94
C LYS A 242 -5.96 -18.38 3.67
N ASN A 243 -5.31 -19.55 3.53
CA ASN A 243 -4.00 -19.80 4.15
C ASN A 243 -2.95 -18.85 3.60
N TYR A 244 -2.90 -18.68 2.27
CA TYR A 244 -1.99 -17.72 1.62
C TYR A 244 -2.22 -16.29 2.13
N PHE A 245 -3.46 -15.82 2.22
CA PHE A 245 -3.80 -14.48 2.69
C PHE A 245 -3.33 -14.26 4.13
N VAL A 246 -3.59 -15.22 5.03
CA VAL A 246 -3.16 -15.13 6.43
C VAL A 246 -1.64 -15.13 6.55
N ASP A 247 -0.97 -16.06 5.89
CA ASP A 247 0.50 -16.17 5.92
C ASP A 247 1.17 -14.98 5.27
N ARG A 248 0.62 -14.47 4.17
CA ARG A 248 1.13 -13.28 3.50
C ARG A 248 0.96 -12.04 4.38
N TYR A 249 -0.12 -11.93 5.14
CA TYR A 249 -0.28 -10.86 6.11
C TYR A 249 0.80 -10.97 7.22
N CYS A 250 1.00 -12.18 7.76
CA CYS A 250 2.06 -12.43 8.74
C CYS A 250 3.45 -12.10 8.17
N ASP A 251 3.73 -12.47 6.92
CA ASP A 251 4.98 -12.18 6.23
C ASP A 251 5.25 -10.67 6.17
N LEU A 252 4.25 -9.85 5.83
CA LEU A 252 4.38 -8.38 5.80
C LEU A 252 4.55 -7.78 7.21
N LEU A 253 3.80 -8.26 8.20
CA LEU A 253 3.94 -7.87 9.62
C LEU A 253 5.32 -8.22 10.18
N ASN A 254 5.87 -9.36 9.79
CA ASN A 254 7.19 -9.82 10.19
C ASN A 254 8.32 -9.26 9.31
N THR A 255 8.04 -8.41 8.32
CA THR A 255 9.06 -7.79 7.46
C THR A 255 8.86 -6.27 7.39
N ILE A 256 8.17 -5.77 6.36
CA ILE A 256 8.09 -4.34 6.04
C ILE A 256 7.36 -3.54 7.12
N TYR A 257 6.46 -4.19 7.86
CA TYR A 257 5.67 -3.57 8.93
C TYR A 257 6.18 -3.89 10.33
N ARG A 258 7.41 -4.42 10.47
CA ARG A 258 8.07 -4.41 11.78
C ARG A 258 8.26 -2.95 12.23
N PRO A 259 7.91 -2.58 13.48
CA PRO A 259 7.92 -1.20 13.91
C PRO A 259 9.24 -0.48 13.62
N TYR A 260 10.38 -1.10 13.94
CA TYR A 260 11.69 -0.48 13.70
C TYR A 260 11.99 -0.25 12.20
N LYS A 261 11.57 -1.15 11.30
CA LYS A 261 11.79 -0.98 9.85
C LYS A 261 10.88 0.09 9.28
N PHE A 262 9.60 0.05 9.66
CA PHE A 262 8.63 0.99 9.12
C PHE A 262 8.89 2.42 9.61
N LYS A 263 9.21 2.59 10.90
CA LYS A 263 9.63 3.87 11.47
C LYS A 263 10.93 4.38 10.85
N LYS A 264 11.94 3.52 10.64
CA LYS A 264 13.18 3.93 9.97
C LYS A 264 12.91 4.48 8.57
N LYS A 265 11.98 3.86 7.84
CA LYS A 265 11.56 4.37 6.54
C LYS A 265 10.89 5.74 6.66
N ALA A 266 10.01 5.93 7.64
CA ALA A 266 9.44 7.25 7.94
C ALA A 266 10.51 8.30 8.30
N ASP A 267 11.56 7.92 9.03
CA ASP A 267 12.71 8.80 9.30
C ASP A 267 13.43 9.21 8.01
N ASP A 268 13.63 8.28 7.07
CA ASP A 268 14.24 8.62 5.77
C ASP A 268 13.43 9.67 4.99
N PHE A 269 12.10 9.58 5.03
CA PHE A 269 11.19 10.55 4.43
C PHE A 269 11.21 11.91 5.15
N HIS A 270 11.28 11.90 6.48
CA HIS A 270 11.44 13.10 7.29
C HIS A 270 12.74 13.82 6.94
N ASP A 271 13.87 13.10 6.97
CA ASP A 271 15.21 13.65 6.75
C ASP A 271 15.36 14.24 5.34
N GLU A 272 14.71 13.63 4.33
CA GLU A 272 14.66 14.17 2.96
C GLU A 272 14.00 15.55 2.89
N MET A 273 13.01 15.82 3.74
CA MET A 273 12.21 17.06 3.71
C MET A 273 12.70 18.11 4.70
N PHE A 274 13.33 17.69 5.80
CA PHE A 274 13.60 18.49 7.00
C PHE A 274 14.19 19.87 6.71
N ALA A 275 15.24 19.93 5.88
CA ALA A 275 15.95 21.17 5.57
C ALA A 275 15.07 22.25 4.91
N GLU A 276 14.01 21.85 4.20
CA GLU A 276 13.10 22.78 3.51
C GLU A 276 11.84 23.11 4.31
N MET A 277 11.52 22.34 5.36
CA MET A 277 10.26 22.49 6.08
C MET A 277 10.13 23.84 6.79
N ALA A 278 11.21 24.41 7.32
CA ALA A 278 11.17 25.75 7.92
C ALA A 278 10.70 26.81 6.90
N ARG A 279 11.26 26.78 5.67
CA ARG A 279 10.87 27.70 4.60
C ARG A 279 9.48 27.38 4.05
N HIS A 280 9.11 26.10 3.99
CA HIS A 280 7.75 25.66 3.66
C HIS A 280 6.73 26.31 4.59
N PHE A 281 6.93 26.22 5.91
CA PHE A 281 5.99 26.73 6.91
C PHE A 281 5.96 28.25 7.00
N GLN A 282 7.04 28.96 6.64
CA GLN A 282 6.97 30.42 6.45
C GLN A 282 5.92 30.84 5.41
N LEU A 283 5.69 30.01 4.38
CA LEU A 283 4.71 30.29 3.33
C LEU A 283 3.34 29.67 3.64
N TRP A 284 3.33 28.43 4.13
CA TRP A 284 2.11 27.62 4.26
C TRP A 284 1.67 27.33 5.70
N GLY A 285 2.42 27.79 6.70
CA GLY A 285 2.10 27.60 8.12
C GLY A 285 1.09 28.60 8.68
N ASN A 286 0.77 29.68 7.93
CA ASN A 286 -0.31 30.58 8.29
C ASN A 286 -1.65 30.10 7.69
N PHE A 287 -2.63 29.85 8.56
CA PHE A 287 -3.93 29.31 8.19
C PHE A 287 -5.07 30.36 8.16
N ASP A 288 -4.78 31.63 8.43
CA ASP A 288 -5.78 32.71 8.46
C ASP A 288 -6.48 32.90 7.10
N SER A 289 -5.80 32.54 6.01
CA SER A 289 -6.33 32.60 4.64
C SER A 289 -7.05 31.34 4.18
N LEU A 290 -7.26 30.34 5.06
CA LEU A 290 -8.01 29.15 4.69
C LEU A 290 -9.47 29.54 4.35
N PRO A 291 -9.99 29.15 3.17
CA PRO A 291 -11.34 29.54 2.77
C PRO A 291 -12.37 28.97 3.75
N PHE A 292 -13.42 29.74 4.03
CA PHE A 292 -14.54 29.26 4.85
C PHE A 292 -15.12 27.95 4.30
N PRO A 293 -15.47 26.96 5.15
CA PRO A 293 -15.44 27.01 6.61
C PRO A 293 -14.11 26.54 7.23
N TRP A 294 -13.04 26.32 6.47
CA TRP A 294 -11.81 25.70 6.95
C TRP A 294 -11.08 26.53 8.01
N SER A 295 -11.24 27.85 8.00
CA SER A 295 -10.80 28.71 9.11
C SER A 295 -11.45 28.34 10.46
N LEU A 296 -12.61 27.67 10.46
CA LEU A 296 -13.26 27.15 11.68
C LEU A 296 -12.80 25.74 12.05
N TYR A 297 -12.33 24.94 11.07
CA TYR A 297 -12.02 23.52 11.28
C TYR A 297 -10.52 23.21 11.37
N TYR A 298 -9.62 24.14 11.03
CA TYR A 298 -8.17 23.87 11.01
C TYR A 298 -7.58 23.31 12.33
N PRO A 299 -8.07 23.68 13.55
CA PRO A 299 -7.59 23.05 14.79
C PRO A 299 -7.90 21.55 14.83
N TYR A 300 -8.97 21.11 14.15
CA TYR A 300 -9.40 19.71 14.07
C TYR A 300 -8.77 18.95 12.90
N LEU A 301 -8.01 19.61 12.03
CA LEU A 301 -7.31 18.97 10.90
C LEU A 301 -5.89 18.50 11.28
N GLY A 302 -5.32 19.06 12.35
CA GLY A 302 -3.95 18.74 12.81
C GLY A 302 -2.87 19.26 11.86
N LEU A 303 -3.11 20.43 11.24
CA LEU A 303 -2.14 21.08 10.35
C LEU A 303 -1.03 21.73 11.20
N ALA A 304 0.21 21.51 10.81
CA ALA A 304 1.42 22.04 11.40
C ALA A 304 1.71 23.46 10.91
N PRO A 305 1.78 24.45 11.81
CA PRO A 305 2.20 25.81 11.46
C PRO A 305 3.72 25.96 11.38
N ASP A 306 4.49 25.01 11.92
CA ASP A 306 5.94 25.07 12.05
C ASP A 306 6.57 23.66 12.13
N VAL A 307 7.91 23.62 12.20
CA VAL A 307 8.69 22.38 12.26
C VAL A 307 8.39 21.57 13.54
N PRO A 308 8.39 22.14 14.76
CA PRO A 308 8.09 21.37 15.97
C PRO A 308 6.73 20.66 15.94
N TYR A 309 5.68 21.31 15.43
CA TYR A 309 4.37 20.65 15.31
C TYR A 309 4.38 19.54 14.24
N TRP A 310 5.10 19.75 13.13
CA TRP A 310 5.28 18.73 12.09
C TRP A 310 6.00 17.49 12.60
N GLU A 311 7.06 17.67 13.40
CA GLU A 311 7.75 16.58 14.08
C GLU A 311 6.81 15.83 15.03
N ALA A 312 6.00 16.54 15.83
CA ALA A 312 5.01 15.91 16.71
C ALA A 312 3.92 15.11 15.94
N ASN A 313 3.50 15.60 14.78
CA ASN A 313 2.60 14.86 13.89
C ASN A 313 3.25 13.55 13.38
N ILE A 314 4.53 13.58 13.04
CA ILE A 314 5.30 12.40 12.61
C ILE A 314 5.47 11.43 13.77
N ASP A 315 5.73 11.91 14.98
CA ASP A 315 5.80 11.07 16.18
C ASP A 315 4.48 10.36 16.46
N THR A 316 3.35 11.07 16.30
CA THR A 316 2.00 10.47 16.41
C THR A 316 1.78 9.38 15.36
N MET A 317 2.24 9.60 14.12
CA MET A 317 2.20 8.58 13.06
C MET A 317 3.07 7.37 13.41
N LYS A 318 4.24 7.58 14.02
CA LYS A 318 5.13 6.49 14.46
C LYS A 318 4.55 5.71 15.64
N MET A 319 3.80 6.35 16.54
CA MET A 319 3.07 5.65 17.61
C MET A 319 2.06 4.64 17.04
N PHE A 320 1.36 4.99 15.96
CA PHE A 320 0.52 4.03 15.22
C PHE A 320 1.35 2.83 14.72
N MET A 321 2.56 3.06 14.19
CA MET A 321 3.42 1.99 13.69
C MET A 321 3.89 1.05 14.79
N ASP A 322 4.02 1.54 16.03
CA ASP A 322 4.40 0.73 17.18
C ASP A 322 3.26 -0.18 17.66
N SER A 323 2.02 0.34 17.68
CA SER A 323 0.87 -0.40 18.20
C SER A 323 0.17 -1.28 17.15
N ARG A 324 0.15 -0.85 15.88
CA ARG A 324 -0.67 -1.48 14.83
C ARG A 324 -0.40 -2.97 14.62
N PRO A 325 0.85 -3.48 14.62
CA PRO A 325 1.08 -4.91 14.45
C PRO A 325 0.37 -5.78 15.48
N PHE A 326 0.32 -5.35 16.76
CA PHE A 326 -0.39 -6.08 17.81
C PHE A 326 -1.89 -6.21 17.49
N TYR A 327 -2.53 -5.09 17.12
CA TYR A 327 -3.95 -5.11 16.77
C TYR A 327 -4.22 -5.90 15.49
N ALA A 328 -3.35 -5.80 14.47
CA ALA A 328 -3.47 -6.55 13.24
C ALA A 328 -3.42 -8.07 13.48
N PHE A 329 -2.43 -8.57 14.24
CA PHE A 329 -2.38 -10.00 14.58
C PHE A 329 -3.64 -10.47 15.33
N ASN A 330 -4.11 -9.72 16.32
CA ASN A 330 -5.33 -10.08 17.05
C ASN A 330 -6.58 -10.06 16.15
N GLN A 331 -6.69 -9.09 15.24
CA GLN A 331 -7.79 -9.00 14.29
C GLN A 331 -7.78 -10.18 13.31
N ILE A 332 -6.61 -10.56 12.78
CA ILE A 332 -6.48 -11.75 11.91
C ILE A 332 -6.89 -13.01 12.68
N GLN A 333 -6.38 -13.19 13.90
CA GLN A 333 -6.70 -14.36 14.73
C GLN A 333 -8.21 -14.50 14.93
N ASN A 334 -8.86 -13.41 15.33
CA ASN A 334 -10.30 -13.39 15.61
C ASN A 334 -11.12 -13.55 14.32
N GLN A 335 -10.73 -12.88 13.23
CA GLN A 335 -11.46 -12.90 11.96
C GLN A 335 -11.56 -14.30 11.36
N PHE A 336 -10.51 -15.12 11.53
CA PHE A 336 -10.43 -16.46 10.97
C PHE A 336 -10.54 -17.57 12.01
N SER A 337 -10.90 -17.22 13.26
CA SER A 337 -11.02 -18.16 14.39
C SER A 337 -9.79 -19.04 14.58
N LEU A 338 -8.59 -18.46 14.46
CA LEU A 338 -7.32 -19.19 14.56
C LEU A 338 -7.00 -19.50 16.02
N LEU A 339 -6.44 -20.68 16.27
CA LEU A 339 -6.27 -21.24 17.61
C LEU A 339 -5.44 -20.33 18.53
N LYS A 340 -4.26 -19.94 18.06
CA LYS A 340 -3.33 -19.06 18.77
C LYS A 340 -2.23 -18.54 17.85
N GLN A 341 -1.61 -17.45 18.25
CA GLN A 341 -0.33 -16.99 17.71
C GLN A 341 0.81 -17.90 18.19
N VAL A 342 1.75 -18.20 17.30
CA VAL A 342 2.95 -18.98 17.57
C VAL A 342 4.19 -18.26 17.02
N ASN A 343 5.31 -18.39 17.72
CA ASN A 343 6.58 -17.84 17.27
C ASN A 343 7.35 -18.90 16.48
N VAL A 344 7.69 -18.58 15.23
CA VAL A 344 8.54 -19.40 14.35
C VAL A 344 9.96 -18.86 14.43
N THR A 345 10.87 -19.69 14.96
CA THR A 345 12.30 -19.37 15.03
C THR A 345 13.07 -20.14 13.96
N LEU A 346 13.85 -19.44 13.15
CA LEU A 346 14.66 -20.02 12.08
C LEU A 346 16.15 -19.82 12.40
N ASN A 347 16.96 -20.84 12.15
CA ASN A 347 18.42 -20.75 12.25
C ASN A 347 19.09 -21.72 11.28
N VAL A 348 20.38 -21.52 11.00
CA VAL A 348 21.22 -22.41 10.18
C VAL A 348 22.44 -22.86 10.96
N SER A 349 22.85 -24.11 10.75
CA SER A 349 24.07 -24.69 11.33
C SER A 349 24.85 -25.42 10.23
N PRO A 350 26.14 -25.08 10.00
CA PRO A 350 26.89 -24.00 10.64
C PRO A 350 26.36 -22.60 10.26
N ALA A 351 26.71 -21.58 11.07
CA ALA A 351 26.30 -20.21 10.81
C ALA A 351 26.76 -19.75 9.42
N GLY A 352 25.87 -19.08 8.66
CA GLY A 352 26.16 -18.66 7.29
C GLY A 352 26.13 -19.76 6.22
N ALA A 353 25.69 -20.99 6.55
CA ALA A 353 25.64 -22.09 5.59
C ALA A 353 24.58 -21.93 4.47
N GLY A 354 23.64 -21.01 4.61
CA GLY A 354 22.61 -20.77 3.60
C GLY A 354 21.53 -19.81 4.07
N LYS A 355 20.52 -19.64 3.21
CA LYS A 355 19.32 -18.85 3.47
C LYS A 355 18.10 -19.77 3.55
N ILE A 356 17.11 -19.36 4.33
CA ILE A 356 15.80 -20.01 4.40
C ILE A 356 14.81 -19.06 3.74
N LYS A 357 14.07 -19.53 2.74
CA LYS A 357 12.86 -18.86 2.26
C LYS A 357 11.69 -19.39 3.09
N LEU A 358 11.02 -18.50 3.82
CA LEU A 358 9.81 -18.81 4.58
C LEU A 358 8.64 -18.16 3.84
N ASN A 359 7.66 -18.94 3.39
CA ASN A 359 6.54 -18.46 2.59
C ASN A 359 7.02 -17.58 1.43
N THR A 360 6.70 -16.29 1.50
CA THR A 360 7.06 -15.29 0.48
C THR A 360 8.29 -14.45 0.85
N ILE A 361 8.89 -14.65 2.02
CA ILE A 361 9.95 -13.80 2.56
C ILE A 361 11.31 -14.51 2.66
N TYR A 362 12.35 -13.69 2.62
CA TYR A 362 13.71 -14.06 2.99
C TYR A 362 14.08 -13.25 4.25
N PRO A 363 14.21 -13.88 5.42
CA PRO A 363 14.78 -13.23 6.60
C PRO A 363 16.12 -12.57 6.28
N ASP A 364 16.27 -11.28 6.64
CA ASP A 364 17.51 -10.52 6.40
C ASP A 364 18.73 -11.11 7.12
N SER A 365 18.50 -11.78 8.25
CA SER A 365 19.52 -12.41 9.07
C SER A 365 18.96 -13.65 9.77
N LEU A 366 19.86 -14.56 10.14
CA LEU A 366 19.56 -15.74 10.96
C LEU A 366 20.51 -15.72 12.19
N PRO A 367 20.03 -16.07 13.40
CA PRO A 367 18.69 -16.55 13.72
C PRO A 367 17.61 -15.48 13.53
N TRP A 368 16.41 -15.92 13.15
CA TRP A 368 15.25 -15.08 12.91
C TRP A 368 14.07 -15.57 13.74
N SER A 369 13.16 -14.67 14.08
CA SER A 369 11.91 -15.01 14.77
C SER A 369 10.77 -14.15 14.25
N GLY A 370 9.59 -14.75 14.07
CA GLY A 370 8.38 -14.08 13.60
C GLY A 370 7.12 -14.76 14.08
N THR A 371 6.01 -14.03 14.09
CA THR A 371 4.71 -14.50 14.59
C THR A 371 3.86 -15.03 13.44
N TYR A 372 3.33 -16.24 13.59
CA TYR A 372 2.38 -16.90 12.69
C TYR A 372 1.23 -17.50 13.51
N PHE A 373 0.33 -18.25 12.87
CA PHE A 373 -0.81 -18.86 13.53
C PHE A 373 -0.76 -20.40 13.50
N ASP A 374 -1.12 -21.01 14.63
CA ASP A 374 -1.31 -22.45 14.72
C ASP A 374 -2.52 -22.87 13.86
N GLY A 375 -2.35 -23.92 13.06
CA GLY A 375 -3.35 -24.40 12.10
C GLY A 375 -3.27 -23.79 10.69
N VAL A 376 -2.36 -22.83 10.44
CA VAL A 376 -2.09 -22.29 9.09
C VAL A 376 -0.75 -22.84 8.58
N PRO A 377 -0.72 -23.67 7.52
CA PRO A 377 0.51 -24.29 7.04
C PRO A 377 1.47 -23.29 6.39
N ILE A 378 2.62 -23.07 7.01
CA ILE A 378 3.74 -22.34 6.41
C ILE A 378 4.60 -23.24 5.51
N THR A 379 5.26 -22.65 4.51
CA THR A 379 6.19 -23.34 3.60
C THR A 379 7.61 -22.86 3.82
N MET A 380 8.58 -23.78 3.78
CA MET A 380 10.00 -23.45 3.90
C MET A 380 10.81 -24.12 2.80
N SER A 381 11.72 -23.37 2.19
CA SER A 381 12.73 -23.91 1.28
C SER A 381 14.10 -23.33 1.59
N ILE A 382 15.16 -24.02 1.17
CA ILE A 382 16.54 -23.69 1.55
C ILE A 382 17.33 -23.36 0.30
N ILE A 383 18.16 -22.33 0.42
CA ILE A 383 19.18 -21.97 -0.57
C ILE A 383 20.54 -22.11 0.11
N PRO A 384 21.25 -23.24 -0.07
CA PRO A 384 22.59 -23.41 0.48
C PRO A 384 23.55 -22.38 -0.12
N ASN A 385 24.45 -21.85 0.69
CA ASN A 385 25.58 -21.08 0.18
C ASN A 385 26.61 -22.02 -0.45
N GLN A 386 27.50 -21.47 -1.29
CA GLN A 386 28.56 -22.23 -1.94
C GLN A 386 29.39 -23.01 -0.91
N GLY A 387 29.64 -24.30 -1.18
CA GLY A 387 30.37 -25.20 -0.28
C GLY A 387 29.50 -25.91 0.77
N TYR A 388 28.21 -25.59 0.85
CA TYR A 388 27.26 -26.23 1.75
C TYR A 388 26.19 -27.03 0.99
N ARG A 389 25.60 -28.01 1.67
CA ARG A 389 24.40 -28.71 1.21
C ARG A 389 23.41 -28.83 2.35
N PHE A 390 22.12 -28.82 2.03
CA PHE A 390 21.09 -29.14 3.02
C PHE A 390 21.17 -30.63 3.40
N LEU A 391 21.00 -30.93 4.69
CA LEU A 391 20.98 -32.30 5.20
C LEU A 391 19.61 -32.66 5.78
N TYR A 392 19.16 -31.95 6.81
CA TYR A 392 17.85 -32.15 7.43
C TYR A 392 17.39 -30.91 8.20
N TRP A 393 16.09 -30.82 8.44
CA TRP A 393 15.50 -29.88 9.38
C TRP A 393 15.55 -30.46 10.78
N LYS A 394 15.89 -29.62 11.78
CA LYS A 394 15.82 -29.97 13.20
C LYS A 394 14.98 -28.95 13.92
N SER A 395 13.97 -29.41 14.66
CA SER A 395 13.23 -28.56 15.58
C SER A 395 13.03 -29.29 16.91
N PRO A 396 13.19 -28.62 18.07
CA PRO A 396 12.84 -29.18 19.37
C PRO A 396 11.32 -29.34 19.54
N ILE A 397 10.53 -28.57 18.77
CA ILE A 397 9.07 -28.61 18.73
C ILE A 397 8.67 -28.55 17.26
N ILE A 398 8.29 -29.69 16.68
CA ILE A 398 7.63 -29.71 15.38
C ILE A 398 6.14 -29.57 15.67
N ILE A 399 5.56 -28.41 15.36
CA ILE A 399 4.10 -28.30 15.25
C ILE A 399 3.75 -29.07 13.98
N GLN A 400 3.37 -30.34 14.13
CA GLN A 400 2.82 -31.10 13.02
C GLN A 400 1.48 -30.45 12.66
N THR A 401 1.38 -29.83 11.48
CA THR A 401 0.08 -29.47 10.88
C THR A 401 -0.80 -30.72 10.82
N PRO A 402 -2.14 -30.61 10.94
CA PRO A 402 -2.99 -31.75 11.20
C PRO A 402 -2.74 -32.83 10.15
N ILE A 403 -2.43 -34.03 10.65
CA ILE A 403 -2.48 -35.26 9.89
C ILE A 403 -3.89 -35.34 9.32
N THR A 404 -4.08 -35.03 8.03
CA THR A 404 -5.22 -35.59 7.31
C THR A 404 -4.92 -37.07 7.16
N ASN A 405 -5.19 -37.82 8.22
CA ASN A 405 -5.49 -39.23 8.10
C ASN A 405 -6.78 -39.27 7.29
N ASN A 406 -6.66 -39.64 6.02
CA ASN A 406 -7.54 -40.60 5.36
C ASN A 406 -6.84 -41.04 4.07
N THR A 407 -6.32 -42.26 4.15
CA THR A 407 -6.26 -43.32 3.12
C THR A 407 -6.39 -42.93 1.66
#